data_AF-A0A7T3KWL3-F1
#
_entry.id   AF-A0A7T3KWL3-F1
#
_cell.length_a   1.000
_cell.length_b   1.000
_cell.length_c   1.000
_cell.angle_alpha   90.00
_cell.angle_beta   90.00
_cell.angle_gamma   90.00
#
_symmetry.space_group_name_H-M   'P 1'
#
loop_
_entity.id
_entity.type
_entity.pdbx_description
1 polymer ?
#
loop_
_entity_poly.entity_id
_entity_poly.type
_entity_poly.pdbx_seq_one_letter_code
_entity_poly.pdbx_strand_id
1 'polypeptide(L)'
;MAKQTQVVIDAIELIREQGYARTSDLRGYKTGEYSAKTASRVFSDLKDAGLLTRESDAHHTWYATDKLTEFKTATEVMAEGDEQ
;
A
#
# COMPACT_ATOMS: atom_id res chain seq x y z
N MET A 1 13.44 -13.74 3.35
CA MET A 1 12.82 -12.47 3.81
C MET A 1 11.87 -11.88 2.75
N ALA A 2 10.99 -12.69 2.11
CA ALA A 2 10.21 -12.25 0.94
C ALA A 2 8.74 -11.84 1.25
N LYS A 3 8.15 -12.31 2.36
CA LYS A 3 6.72 -12.08 2.66
C LYS A 3 6.38 -10.66 3.11
N GLN A 4 7.33 -9.93 3.71
CA GLN A 4 7.07 -8.58 4.22
C GLN A 4 7.04 -7.54 3.10
N THR A 5 7.79 -7.76 2.02
CA THR A 5 7.79 -6.86 0.85
C THR A 5 6.48 -6.93 0.08
N GLN A 6 5.88 -8.12 -0.06
CA GLN A 6 4.63 -8.29 -0.82
C GLN A 6 3.45 -7.53 -0.21
N VAL A 7 3.27 -7.59 1.12
CA VAL A 7 2.14 -6.88 1.78
C VAL A 7 2.23 -5.35 1.64
N VAL A 8 3.44 -4.81 1.51
CA VAL A 8 3.65 -3.38 1.25
C VAL A 8 3.26 -3.04 -0.19
N ILE A 9 3.68 -3.85 -1.16
CA ILE A 9 3.32 -3.68 -2.57
C ILE A 9 1.79 -3.74 -2.72
N ASP A 10 1.16 -4.77 -2.17
CA ASP A 10 -0.29 -4.96 -2.21
C ASP A 10 -1.05 -3.78 -1.58
N ALA A 11 -0.56 -3.21 -0.47
CA ALA A 11 -1.15 -2.03 0.16
C ALA A 11 -1.08 -0.78 -0.72
N ILE A 12 0.04 -0.60 -1.41
CA ILE A 12 0.25 0.52 -2.33
C ILE A 12 -0.63 0.37 -3.57
N GLU A 13 -0.67 -0.81 -4.18
CA GLU A 13 -1.51 -1.10 -5.34
C GLU A 13 -2.99 -0.89 -5.02
N LEU A 14 -3.47 -1.45 -3.90
CA LEU A 14 -4.85 -1.30 -3.45
C LEU A 14 -5.28 0.16 -3.33
N ILE A 15 -4.42 1.01 -2.74
CA ILE A 15 -4.68 2.45 -2.61
C ILE A 15 -4.59 3.16 -3.96
N ARG A 16 -3.68 2.77 -4.86
CA ARG A 16 -3.58 3.38 -6.19
C ARG A 16 -4.78 3.06 -7.07
N GLU A 17 -5.33 1.86 -6.98
CA GLU A 17 -6.53 1.47 -7.75
C GLU A 17 -7.80 2.18 -7.27
N GLN A 18 -7.95 2.36 -5.96
CA GLN A 18 -9.19 2.90 -5.37
C GLN A 18 -9.08 4.36 -4.91
N GLY A 19 -7.89 4.93 -4.87
CA GLY A 19 -7.58 6.23 -4.24
C GLY A 19 -7.52 6.18 -2.71
N TYR A 20 -8.09 5.14 -2.09
CA TYR A 20 -8.13 4.92 -0.65
C TYR A 20 -8.13 3.42 -0.32
N ALA A 21 -7.80 3.07 0.92
CA ALA A 21 -7.95 1.70 1.41
C ALA A 21 -8.21 1.64 2.91
N ARG A 22 -8.87 0.56 3.35
CA ARG A 22 -8.97 0.21 4.77
C ARG A 22 -8.06 -0.96 5.07
N THR A 23 -7.68 -1.08 6.34
CA THR A 23 -6.94 -2.24 6.85
C THR A 23 -7.65 -3.56 6.60
N SER A 24 -8.98 -3.56 6.54
CA SER A 24 -9.80 -4.72 6.21
C SER A 24 -9.69 -5.15 4.75
N ASP A 25 -9.55 -4.20 3.82
CA ASP A 25 -9.51 -4.48 2.39
C ASP A 25 -8.21 -5.19 2.02
N LEU A 26 -7.09 -4.77 2.63
CA LEU A 26 -5.79 -5.41 2.44
C LEU A 26 -5.78 -6.87 2.92
N ARG A 27 -6.58 -7.25 3.94
CA ARG A 27 -6.60 -8.63 4.46
C ARG A 27 -7.07 -9.67 3.44
N GLY A 28 -7.78 -9.26 2.40
CA GLY A 28 -8.32 -10.14 1.37
C GLY A 28 -7.85 -9.80 -0.04
N TYR A 29 -6.89 -8.88 -0.19
CA TYR A 29 -6.49 -8.37 -1.50
C TYR A 29 -5.50 -9.31 -2.19
N LYS A 30 -5.77 -9.59 -3.48
CA LYS A 30 -5.04 -10.45 -4.44
C LYS A 30 -4.64 -11.86 -3.96
N THR A 31 -3.75 -11.97 -2.98
CA THR A 31 -3.12 -13.25 -2.59
C THR A 31 -2.93 -13.47 -1.09
N GLY A 32 -3.07 -12.45 -0.24
CA GLY A 32 -2.63 -12.54 1.15
C GLY A 32 -3.76 -12.44 2.17
N GLU A 33 -4.07 -13.55 2.84
CA GLU A 33 -4.68 -13.52 4.18
C GLU A 33 -3.69 -12.88 5.18
N TYR A 34 -3.59 -11.55 5.13
CA TYR A 34 -2.76 -10.79 6.05
C TYR A 34 -3.50 -10.63 7.38
N SER A 35 -2.76 -10.69 8.48
CA SER A 35 -3.34 -10.37 9.78
C SER A 35 -3.66 -8.87 9.86
N ALA A 36 -4.72 -8.50 10.59
CA ALA A 36 -5.06 -7.09 10.82
C ALA A 36 -3.88 -6.29 11.41
N LYS A 37 -3.06 -6.94 12.24
CA LYS A 37 -1.85 -6.35 12.83
C LYS A 37 -0.78 -6.07 11.77
N THR A 38 -0.56 -7.00 10.83
CA THR A 38 0.39 -6.81 9.72
C THR A 38 -0.06 -5.68 8.82
N ALA A 39 -1.33 -5.69 8.39
CA ALA A 39 -1.90 -4.64 7.55
C ALA A 39 -1.80 -3.26 8.23
N SER A 40 -2.22 -3.16 9.50
CA SER A 40 -2.16 -1.91 10.25
C SER A 40 -0.73 -1.39 10.40
N ARG A 41 0.26 -2.28 10.57
CA ARG A 41 1.66 -1.89 10.67
C ARG A 41 2.17 -1.33 9.34
N VAL A 42 1.88 -2.01 8.22
CA VAL A 42 2.28 -1.56 6.88
C VAL A 42 1.69 -0.18 6.56
N PHE A 43 0.39 0.04 6.81
CA PHE A 43 -0.20 1.36 6.60
C PHE A 43 0.41 2.45 7.50
N SER A 44 0.79 2.10 8.73
CA SER A 44 1.47 3.03 9.64
C SER A 44 2.88 3.36 9.15
N ASP A 45 3.64 2.36 8.67
CA ASP A 45 4.97 2.54 8.10
C ASP A 45 4.91 3.43 6.84
N LEU A 46 3.93 3.21 5.97
CA LEU A 46 3.68 4.03 4.77
C LEU A 46 3.25 5.46 5.12
N LYS A 47 2.49 5.64 6.20
CA LYS A 47 2.15 6.96 6.74
C LYS A 47 3.39 7.69 7.28
N ASP A 48 4.24 7.00 8.04
CA ASP A 48 5.47 7.56 8.59
C ASP A 48 6.43 8.00 7.47
N ALA A 49 6.48 7.23 6.37
CA ALA A 49 7.17 7.61 5.15
C ALA A 49 6.53 8.80 4.39
N GLY A 50 5.35 9.26 4.81
CA GLY A 50 4.60 10.34 4.17
C GLY A 50 3.94 9.95 2.85
N LEU A 51 3.86 8.66 2.54
CA LEU A 51 3.20 8.12 1.35
C LEU A 51 1.68 8.04 1.54
N LEU A 52 1.24 7.82 2.78
CA LEU A 52 -0.18 7.75 3.10
C LEU A 52 -0.57 8.80 4.12
N THR A 53 -1.82 9.24 4.03
CA THR A 53 -2.48 10.01 5.08
C THR A 53 -3.70 9.26 5.59
N ARG A 54 -4.11 9.57 6.82
CA ARG A 54 -5.31 9.00 7.43
C ARG A 54 -6.22 10.16 7.77
N GLU A 55 -7.46 10.16 7.27
CA GLU A 55 -8.45 11.08 7.81
C GLU A 55 -8.71 10.72 9.28
N SER A 56 -9.00 11.75 10.08
CA SER A 56 -9.37 11.58 11.49
C SER A 56 -10.77 11.00 11.68
N ASP A 57 -11.48 10.71 10.59
CA ASP A 57 -12.82 10.14 10.62
C ASP A 57 -12.88 8.71 11.15
N ALA A 58 -14.03 8.37 11.74
CA ALA A 58 -14.34 7.11 12.40
C ALA A 58 -14.10 5.85 11.53
N HIS A 59 -13.89 6.03 10.23
CA HIS A 59 -13.74 4.97 9.25
C HIS A 59 -12.31 4.44 9.09
N HIS A 60 -11.31 5.00 9.80
CA HIS A 60 -9.90 4.54 9.75
C HIS A 60 -9.40 4.30 8.31
N THR A 61 -9.80 5.17 7.39
CA THR A 61 -9.50 5.03 5.96
C THR A 61 -8.19 5.74 5.64
N TRP A 62 -7.35 5.07 4.85
CA TRP A 62 -6.05 5.55 4.41
C TRP A 62 -6.16 6.06 2.99
N TYR A 63 -5.51 7.17 2.69
CA TYR A 63 -5.52 7.83 1.39
C TYR A 63 -4.10 7.98 0.87
N ALA A 64 -3.96 7.88 -0.46
CA ALA A 64 -2.72 8.24 -1.14
C ALA A 64 -2.40 9.71 -0.90
N THR A 65 -1.13 10.01 -0.62
CA THR A 65 -0.59 11.36 -0.79
C THR A 65 0.00 11.51 -2.19
N ASP A 66 0.26 12.74 -2.63
CA ASP A 66 0.95 13.01 -3.90
C ASP A 66 2.23 12.19 -4.05
N LYS A 67 2.97 12.02 -2.94
CA LYS A 67 4.21 11.23 -2.91
C LYS A 67 4.01 9.77 -3.28
N LEU A 68 2.87 9.15 -2.93
CA LEU A 68 2.59 7.76 -3.31
C LEU A 68 2.34 7.64 -4.82
N THR A 69 1.65 8.63 -5.40
CA THR A 69 1.43 8.72 -6.84
C THR A 69 2.74 8.86 -7.61
N GLU A 70 3.70 9.58 -7.05
CA GLU A 70 5.07 9.72 -7.59
C GLU A 70 5.98 8.53 -7.24
N PHE A 71 5.62 7.76 -6.22
CA PHE A 71 6.35 6.56 -5.80
C PHE A 71 6.14 5.47 -6.85
N LYS A 72 6.95 5.49 -7.91
CA LYS A 72 7.09 4.36 -8.83
C LYS A 72 7.45 3.14 -8.00
N THR A 73 6.49 2.24 -7.82
CA THR A 73 6.76 0.96 -7.17
C THR A 73 7.88 0.28 -7.95
N ALA A 74 8.87 -0.29 -7.26
CA ALA A 74 9.99 -0.98 -7.91
C ALA A 74 9.54 -2.06 -8.92
N THR A 75 8.30 -2.54 -8.81
CA THR A 75 7.61 -3.38 -9.79
C THR A 75 7.42 -2.71 -11.17
N GLU A 76 7.07 -1.42 -11.24
CA GLU A 76 6.95 -0.68 -12.50
C GLU A 76 8.32 -0.36 -13.12
N VAL A 77 9.33 -0.10 -12.29
CA VAL A 77 10.70 0.19 -12.76
C VAL A 77 11.36 -1.05 -13.38
N MET A 78 10.98 -2.26 -12.94
CA MET A 78 11.41 -3.50 -13.61
C MET A 78 10.64 -3.79 -14.91
N ALA A 79 9.44 -3.24 -15.09
CA ALA A 79 8.67 -3.41 -16.33
C ALA A 79 9.08 -2.40 -17.43
N GLU A 80 9.53 -1.19 -17.07
CA GLU A 80 10.12 -0.22 -18.01
C GLU A 80 11.58 -0.56 -18.41
N GLY A 81 12.18 -1.60 -17.83
CA GLY A 81 13.56 -2.01 -18.10
C GLY A 81 13.75 -3.05 -19.22
N ASP A 82 12.66 -3.48 -19.86
CA ASP A 82 12.65 -4.48 -20.95
C ASP A 82 12.35 -3.81 -22.31
N GLU A 83 13.01 -2.69 -22.59
CA GLU A 83 13.09 -2.07 -23.93
C GLU A 83 14.53 -1.60 -24.20
N GLN A 84 15.45 -2.55 -24.37
CA GLN A 84 16.74 -2.31 -25.06
C GLN A 84 17.03 -3.41 -26.07
#